data_AF-A0A4Q2S8K7-F1
#
_entry.id   AF-A0A4Q2S8K7-F1
#
_cell.length_a   1.000
_cell.length_b   1.000
_cell.length_c   1.000
_cell.angle_alpha   90.00
_cell.angle_beta   90.00
_cell.angle_gamma   90.00
#
_symmetry.space_group_name_H-M   'P 1'
#
loop_
_entity.id
_entity.type
_entity.pdbx_description
1 polymer ?
#
loop_
_entity_poly.entity_id
_entity_poly.type
_entity_poly.pdbx_seq_one_letter_code
_entity_poly.pdbx_strand_id
1 'polypeptide(L)'
;MCPARAPRPPSPEPVQVVVEDVHDLEERVSDAARRARACHRAVELVEPFVEECDHAARAELIRRMDAALDVARRAAPGVEIRVGPHVGVPRPRGAS
;
A
#
# COMPACT_ATOMS: atom_id res chain seq x y z
N MET A 1 23.66 -30.23 -17.43
CA MET A 1 24.10 -29.42 -16.28
C MET A 1 23.46 -28.05 -16.40
N CYS A 2 22.43 -27.75 -15.60
CA CYS A 2 21.80 -26.44 -15.59
C CYS A 2 22.54 -25.54 -14.59
N PRO A 3 22.92 -24.30 -14.93
CA PRO A 3 23.55 -23.41 -13.97
C PRO A 3 22.58 -23.13 -12.82
N ALA A 4 23.04 -23.38 -11.59
CA ALA A 4 22.32 -23.01 -10.38
C ALA A 4 22.11 -21.49 -10.39
N ARG A 5 20.87 -21.06 -10.59
CA ARG A 5 20.48 -19.65 -10.58
C ARG A 5 20.68 -19.15 -9.15
N ALA A 6 21.70 -18.32 -8.93
CA ALA A 6 21.94 -17.71 -7.62
C ALA A 6 20.65 -17.02 -7.13
N PRO A 7 20.28 -17.16 -5.85
CA PRO A 7 19.11 -16.49 -5.30
C PRO A 7 19.27 -14.98 -5.50
N ARG A 8 18.25 -14.35 -6.12
CA ARG A 8 18.22 -12.90 -6.25
C ARG A 8 18.25 -12.30 -4.84
N PRO A 9 19.07 -11.27 -4.57
CA PRO A 9 19.00 -10.58 -3.29
C PRO A 9 17.55 -10.10 -3.05
N PRO A 10 17.05 -10.17 -1.80
CA PRO A 10 15.71 -9.69 -1.50
C PRO A 10 15.63 -8.23 -1.92
N SER A 11 14.59 -7.90 -2.69
CA SER A 11 14.31 -6.49 -2.98
C SER A 11 14.01 -5.78 -1.67
N PRO A 12 14.46 -4.52 -1.49
CA PRO A 12 14.20 -3.80 -0.26
C PRO A 12 12.70 -3.70 0.00
N GLU A 13 12.30 -3.86 1.26
CA GLU A 13 10.88 -3.84 1.65
C GLU A 13 10.22 -2.53 1.24
N PRO A 14 8.99 -2.58 0.69
CA PRO A 14 8.27 -1.39 0.26
C PRO A 14 7.89 -0.51 1.46
N VAL A 15 7.67 0.78 1.20
CA VAL A 15 7.05 1.67 2.18
C VAL A 15 5.54 1.45 2.12
N GLN A 16 4.97 0.89 3.20
CA GLN A 16 3.56 0.55 3.27
C GLN A 16 2.71 1.70 3.82
N VAL A 17 1.51 1.86 3.26
CA VAL A 17 0.47 2.77 3.74
C VAL A 17 -0.87 2.07 3.69
N VAL A 18 -1.60 2.01 4.82
CA VAL A 18 -2.96 1.47 4.85
C VAL A 18 -3.93 2.56 4.39
N VAL A 19 -4.79 2.23 3.42
CA VAL A 19 -5.75 3.16 2.80
C VAL A 19 -7.06 3.17 3.59
N GLU A 20 -6.99 3.74 4.79
CA GLU A 20 -8.12 3.88 5.72
C GLU A 20 -8.88 5.19 5.49
N ASP A 21 -10.11 5.26 6.01
CA ASP A 21 -10.90 6.49 5.99
C ASP A 21 -10.44 7.43 7.12
N VAL A 22 -9.36 8.17 6.86
CA VAL A 22 -8.77 9.15 7.78
C VAL A 22 -8.55 10.48 7.06
N HIS A 23 -8.73 11.58 7.80
CA HIS A 23 -8.67 12.95 7.26
C HIS A 23 -7.31 13.32 6.66
N ASP A 24 -6.23 12.67 7.09
CA ASP A 24 -4.84 12.93 6.68
C ASP A 24 -4.29 11.89 5.69
N LEU A 25 -5.16 11.07 5.08
CA LEU A 25 -4.75 10.00 4.17
C LEU A 25 -3.86 10.50 3.02
N GLU A 26 -4.24 11.60 2.38
CA GLU A 26 -3.47 12.16 1.25
C GLU A 26 -2.05 12.56 1.66
N GLU A 27 -1.90 13.19 2.83
CA GLU A 27 -0.60 13.59 3.36
C GLU A 27 0.27 12.37 3.65
N ARG A 28 -0.29 11.34 4.29
CA ARG A 28 0.41 10.07 4.57
C ARG A 28 0.88 9.39 3.30
N VAL A 29 0.03 9.31 2.28
CA VAL A 29 0.36 8.71 0.98
C VAL A 29 1.46 9.51 0.28
N SER A 30 1.34 10.84 0.26
CA SER A 30 2.36 11.73 -0.32
C SER A 30 3.71 11.56 0.37
N ASP A 31 3.74 11.52 1.70
CA ASP A 31 4.96 11.36 2.47
C ASP A 31 5.60 9.98 2.31
N ALA A 32 4.79 8.92 2.28
CA ALA A 32 5.28 7.59 1.98
C ALA A 32 5.90 7.51 0.57
N ALA A 33 5.25 8.13 -0.43
CA ALA A 33 5.77 8.19 -1.79
C ALA A 33 7.10 8.94 -1.86
N ARG A 34 7.22 10.09 -1.19
CA ARG A 34 8.49 10.85 -1.09
C ARG A 34 9.59 10.04 -0.41
N ARG A 35 9.28 9.34 0.68
CA ARG A 35 10.23 8.46 1.39
C ARG A 35 10.67 7.28 0.52
N ALA A 36 9.73 6.63 -0.16
CA ALA A 36 10.02 5.54 -1.08
C ALA A 36 10.96 5.99 -2.21
N ARG A 37 10.71 7.18 -2.78
CA ARG A 37 11.59 7.81 -3.76
C ARG A 37 13.00 8.06 -3.20
N ALA A 38 13.10 8.65 -2.01
CA ALA A 38 14.39 8.96 -1.38
C ALA A 38 15.22 7.71 -1.07
N CYS A 39 14.55 6.58 -0.80
CA CYS A 39 15.20 5.31 -0.46
C CYS A 39 15.29 4.32 -1.64
N HIS A 40 14.88 4.72 -2.86
CA HIS A 40 14.79 3.83 -4.02
C HIS A 40 13.99 2.55 -3.76
N ARG A 41 12.86 2.68 -3.05
CA ARG A 41 11.93 1.60 -2.70
C ARG A 41 10.60 1.78 -3.42
N ALA A 42 9.82 0.70 -3.48
CA ALA A 42 8.44 0.76 -3.91
C ALA A 42 7.54 1.34 -2.81
N VAL A 43 6.38 1.85 -3.19
CA VAL A 43 5.25 2.13 -2.29
C VAL A 43 4.28 0.96 -2.37
N GLU A 44 3.76 0.52 -1.24
CA GLU A 44 2.69 -0.47 -1.19
C GLU A 44 1.46 0.14 -0.51
N LEU A 45 0.39 0.30 -1.27
CA LEU A 45 -0.92 0.72 -0.77
C LEU A 45 -1.65 -0.53 -0.28
N VAL A 46 -1.92 -0.58 1.02
CA VAL A 46 -2.52 -1.72 1.69
C VAL A 46 -4.02 -1.48 1.83
N GLU A 47 -4.82 -2.34 1.22
CA GLU A 47 -6.27 -2.32 1.40
C GLU A 47 -6.60 -2.67 2.85
N PRO A 48 -7.41 -1.89 3.59
CA PRO A 48 -7.92 -2.28 4.90
C PRO A 48 -8.91 -3.44 4.77
N PHE A 49 -9.16 -4.12 5.90
CA PHE A 49 -10.21 -5.13 5.95
C PHE A 49 -11.59 -4.48 5.78
N VAL A 50 -12.36 -4.98 4.82
CA VAL A 50 -13.78 -4.64 4.61
C VAL A 50 -14.56 -5.95 4.56
N GLU A 51 -15.69 -6.02 5.25
CA GLU A 51 -16.55 -7.19 5.21
C GLU A 51 -17.07 -7.45 3.79
N GLU A 52 -17.06 -8.71 3.35
CA GLU A 52 -17.41 -9.09 1.97
C GLU A 52 -18.83 -8.66 1.56
N CYS A 53 -19.75 -8.62 2.53
CA CYS A 53 -21.14 -8.25 2.33
C CYS A 53 -21.40 -6.73 2.36
N ASP A 54 -20.40 -5.92 2.75
CA ASP A 54 -20.55 -4.46 2.77
C ASP A 54 -20.14 -3.86 1.42
N HIS A 55 -21.08 -3.90 0.48
CA HIS A 55 -20.88 -3.35 -0.86
C HIS A 55 -20.65 -1.82 -0.85
N ALA A 56 -21.21 -1.10 0.12
CA ALA A 56 -21.04 0.35 0.21
C ALA A 56 -19.63 0.69 0.68
N ALA A 57 -19.15 0.05 1.74
CA ALA A 57 -17.77 0.20 2.21
C ALA A 57 -16.76 -0.26 1.16
N ARG A 58 -17.07 -1.32 0.39
CA ARG A 58 -16.22 -1.78 -0.71
C ARG A 58 -16.12 -0.76 -1.84
N ALA A 59 -17.24 -0.15 -2.24
CA ALA A 59 -17.24 0.89 -3.27
C ALA A 59 -16.49 2.15 -2.80
N GLU A 60 -16.61 2.52 -1.53
CA GLU A 60 -15.87 3.64 -0.96
C GLU A 60 -14.37 3.34 -0.86
N LEU A 61 -13.99 2.11 -0.51
CA LEU A 61 -12.60 1.69 -0.51
C LEU A 61 -11.98 1.81 -1.91
N ILE A 62 -12.68 1.37 -2.95
CA ILE A 62 -12.19 1.48 -4.34
C ILE A 62 -11.91 2.95 -4.69
N ARG A 63 -12.84 3.87 -4.37
CA ARG A 63 -12.64 5.32 -4.58
C ARG A 63 -11.41 5.86 -3.83
N ARG A 64 -11.24 5.46 -2.57
CA ARG A 64 -10.07 5.86 -1.76
C ARG A 64 -8.77 5.30 -2.30
N MET A 65 -8.76 4.05 -2.79
CA MET A 65 -7.60 3.43 -3.43
C MET A 65 -7.20 4.19 -4.70
N ASP A 66 -8.16 4.57 -5.54
CA ASP A 66 -7.90 5.35 -6.75
C ASP A 66 -7.31 6.73 -6.41
N ALA A 67 -7.88 7.42 -5.41
CA ALA A 67 -7.35 8.69 -4.93
C ALA A 67 -5.92 8.54 -4.38
N ALA A 68 -5.64 7.51 -3.57
CA ALA A 68 -4.32 7.23 -3.04
C ALA A 68 -3.31 6.93 -4.16
N LEU A 69 -3.70 6.17 -5.19
CA LEU A 69 -2.86 5.91 -6.36
C LEU A 69 -2.48 7.20 -7.08
N ASP A 70 -3.44 8.11 -7.27
CA ASP A 70 -3.20 9.39 -7.92
C ASP A 70 -2.26 10.28 -7.09
N VAL A 71 -2.45 10.36 -5.78
CA VAL A 71 -1.57 11.10 -4.88
C VAL A 71 -0.15 10.54 -4.91
N ALA A 72 0.01 9.23 -4.79
CA ALA A 72 1.32 8.58 -4.82
C ALA A 72 2.07 8.84 -6.13
N ARG A 73 1.37 8.73 -7.27
CA ARG A 73 1.94 9.01 -8.61
C ARG A 73 2.40 10.45 -8.77
N ARG A 74 1.61 11.41 -8.27
CA ARG A 74 1.96 12.85 -8.33
C ARG A 74 3.13 13.18 -7.40
N ALA A 75 3.15 12.61 -6.20
CA ALA A 75 4.18 12.88 -5.20
C ALA A 75 5.55 12.28 -5.57
N ALA A 76 5.57 11.11 -6.21
CA ALA A 76 6.78 10.43 -6.61
C ALA A 76 6.69 9.79 -8.02
N PRO A 77 6.82 10.59 -9.09
CA PRO A 77 6.84 10.07 -10.45
C PRO A 77 7.96 9.05 -10.65
N GLY A 78 7.63 7.91 -11.25
CA GLY A 78 8.59 6.83 -11.56
C GLY A 78 8.91 5.87 -10.42
N VAL A 79 8.33 6.07 -9.22
CA VAL A 79 8.38 5.05 -8.15
C VAL A 79 7.41 3.93 -8.47
N GLU A 80 7.84 2.68 -8.25
CA GLU A 80 6.96 1.51 -8.35
C GLU A 80 5.89 1.56 -7.27
N ILE A 81 4.62 1.43 -7.66
CA ILE A 81 3.49 1.38 -6.73
C ILE A 81 2.84 0.01 -6.83
N ARG A 82 2.65 -0.63 -5.67
CA ARG A 82 2.00 -1.94 -5.51
C ARG A 82 0.73 -1.78 -4.70
N VAL A 83 -0.21 -2.70 -4.91
CA VAL A 83 -1.40 -2.84 -4.06
C VAL A 83 -1.31 -4.19 -3.38
N GLY A 84 -1.37 -4.16 -2.05
CA GLY A 84 -1.30 -5.35 -1.20
C GLY A 84 -2.60 -5.55 -0.43
N PRO A 85 -3.05 -6.80 -0.22
CA PRO A 85 -4.10 -7.06 0.75
C PRO A 85 -3.59 -6.79 2.17
N HIS A 86 -4.50 -6.58 3.12
CA HIS A 86 -4.19 -6.58 4.54
C HIS A 86 -3.65 -7.95 5.00
N VAL A 87 -2.37 -8.24 4.75
CA VAL A 87 -1.73 -9.47 5.20
C VAL A 87 -0.72 -9.10 6.27
N GLY A 88 -1.15 -9.16 7.54
CA GLY A 88 -0.22 -9.21 8.67
C GLY A 88 -0.25 -8.06 9.67
N VAL A 89 -1.19 -7.12 9.60
CA VAL A 89 -1.44 -6.28 10.79
C VAL A 89 -2.33 -7.09 11.73
N PRO A 90 -1.87 -7.43 12.95
CA PRO A 90 -2.71 -8.14 13.90
C PRO A 90 -3.96 -7.31 14.17
N ARG A 91 -5.15 -7.90 13.94
CA ARG A 91 -6.42 -7.29 14.35
C ARG A 91 -6.29 -6.83 15.81
N PRO A 92 -6.75 -5.63 16.18
CA PRO A 92 -6.94 -5.32 17.58
C PRO A 92 -7.90 -6.38 18.15
N ARG A 93 -7.41 -7.18 19.10
CA ARG A 93 -8.26 -8.09 19.87
C ARG A 93 -9.19 -7.22 20.72
N GLY A 94 -10.41 -6.98 20.24
CA GLY A 94 -11.42 -6.30 21.05
C GLY A 94 -12.47 -5.57 20.22
N ALA A 95 -13.44 -6.32 19.70
CA ALA A 95 -14.79 -5.83 19.46
C ALA A 95 -15.71 -7.06 19.46
N SER A 96 -16.09 -7.49 20.65
CA SER A 96 -17.26 -8.33 20.91
C SER A 96 -18.13 -7.57 21.90
#